data_AF-A0A7V4EC91-F1
#
_entry.id   AF-A0A7V4EC91-F1
#
_cell.length_a   1.000
_cell.length_b   1.000
_cell.length_c   1.000
_cell.angle_alpha   90.00
_cell.angle_beta   90.00
_cell.angle_gamma   90.00
#
_symmetry.space_group_name_H-M   'P 1'
#
loop_
_entity.id
_entity.type
_entity.pdbx_description
1 polymer ?
#
loop_
_entity_poly.entity_id
_entity_poly.type
_entity_poly.pdbx_seq_one_letter_code
_entity_poly.pdbx_strand_id
1 'polypeptide(L)'
;MSKIIKGMVIFISIQILHAQFQTPYTGDRFQSFRFLSTSYVFEDDLEYILNPATIPWVKDRLLFTSLSNFATSNDALFGNISSGYFMLGTKLNFIGNLGIAPLYDNYMVKTPEWNGIDTGYTEIETITHMDIDSNGTFDRRITEKEIREAYNEWNSNDIYIGAGKEMGTFKAGLFFLMSTSTFKEILPGSPADIFGNFEYNFELYDIENGKRLEIEKWKGVQDADYTKTRNVFGISLLYEPNEIMFINLIGGFGILSIDSLFSANTDYLLDYAPDDNINNYELGKAKLEIDLSNSGNIMFTRLYGKRKWEYGGETYFYLDLRRESISKKTGSKDSNIYYERKTNLGAFDEIYTYDSKTHQDIVNDGNSNSWMLGVRHIIPIFEKALFGIGFALNNKTGDRSFDIKENLTLNEKYDDGDGIPDGDDYTMQGTSSREYENLNSYSEWNIMIPCAVEISILKNLSLRLGANSYIKFKENQNTINPLSSTPLILTYVNGLGDTTTIYDTTLVDQGGTYLKKTKETNTSYSFGIGWNISKNFT
;
A
#
# COMPACT_ATOMS: atom_id res chain seq x y z
N MET A 1 13.73 -9.82 9.07
CA MET A 1 13.24 -9.91 7.67
C MET A 1 11.71 -9.95 7.49
N SER A 2 10.90 -10.42 8.46
CA SER A 2 9.46 -10.69 8.20
C SER A 2 8.47 -9.54 8.36
N LYS A 3 8.86 -8.35 8.87
CA LYS A 3 7.95 -7.20 9.03
C LYS A 3 7.84 -6.31 7.78
N ILE A 4 8.95 -6.01 7.10
CA ILE A 4 8.97 -5.10 5.93
C ILE A 4 8.36 -5.77 4.69
N ILE A 5 8.62 -7.08 4.49
CA ILE A 5 7.97 -7.86 3.41
C ILE A 5 6.45 -8.00 3.70
N LYS A 6 6.02 -8.00 4.97
CA LYS A 6 4.59 -7.98 5.30
C LYS A 6 3.92 -6.71 4.80
N GLY A 7 4.52 -5.51 4.91
CA GLY A 7 3.96 -4.27 4.37
C GLY A 7 3.67 -4.36 2.86
N MET A 8 4.65 -4.81 2.07
CA MET A 8 4.49 -5.00 0.62
C MET A 8 3.48 -6.11 0.25
N VAL A 9 3.44 -7.23 0.98
CA VAL A 9 2.51 -8.35 0.74
C VAL A 9 1.08 -8.01 1.19
N ILE A 10 0.94 -7.23 2.26
CA ILE A 10 -0.34 -6.69 2.74
C ILE A 10 -0.92 -5.71 1.70
N PHE A 11 -0.10 -4.89 1.04
CA PHE A 11 -0.59 -3.96 0.02
C PHE A 11 -1.12 -4.64 -1.26
N ILE A 12 -0.50 -5.75 -1.68
CA ILE A 12 -0.99 -6.55 -2.82
C ILE A 12 -2.34 -7.20 -2.50
N SER A 13 -2.59 -7.52 -1.22
CA SER A 13 -3.84 -8.13 -0.75
C SER A 13 -4.94 -7.13 -0.36
N ILE A 14 -4.62 -5.85 -0.13
CA ILE A 14 -5.57 -4.81 0.32
C ILE A 14 -6.31 -4.09 -0.81
N GLN A 15 -5.98 -4.26 -2.09
CA GLN A 15 -6.89 -3.79 -3.16
C GLN A 15 -8.11 -4.73 -3.25
N ILE A 16 -9.03 -4.51 -2.32
CA ILE A 16 -10.37 -5.07 -2.27
C ILE A 16 -11.13 -4.46 -3.45
N LEU A 17 -11.07 -5.16 -4.58
CA LEU A 17 -12.16 -5.08 -5.55
C LEU A 17 -13.39 -5.62 -4.82
N HIS A 18 -14.16 -4.73 -4.22
CA HIS A 18 -15.57 -5.02 -4.05
C HIS A 18 -16.08 -5.23 -5.46
N ALA A 19 -16.60 -6.42 -5.77
CA ALA A 19 -17.17 -6.58 -7.08
C ALA A 19 -18.39 -5.65 -7.15
N GLN A 20 -18.33 -4.74 -8.10
CA GLN A 20 -19.33 -3.75 -8.36
C GLN A 20 -19.83 -3.99 -9.78
N PHE A 21 -21.10 -3.76 -10.03
CA PHE A 21 -21.66 -3.82 -11.39
C PHE A 21 -21.23 -2.60 -12.26
N GLN A 22 -20.04 -2.03 -12.05
CA GLN A 22 -19.55 -0.82 -12.75
C GLN A 22 -18.39 -1.11 -13.69
N THR A 23 -18.19 -0.24 -14.68
CA THR A 23 -17.15 -0.37 -15.72
C THR A 23 -15.78 -0.73 -15.16
N PRO A 24 -15.04 -1.66 -15.80
CA PRO A 24 -13.74 -2.07 -15.29
C PRO A 24 -12.82 -0.86 -15.22
N TYR A 25 -12.11 -0.71 -14.11
CA TYR A 25 -11.13 0.35 -13.78
C TYR A 25 -11.65 1.75 -13.44
N THR A 26 -12.76 2.21 -14.03
CA THR A 26 -13.31 3.54 -13.70
C THR A 26 -14.32 3.50 -12.56
N GLY A 27 -15.01 2.36 -12.37
CA GLY A 27 -16.08 2.19 -11.39
C GLY A 27 -15.66 2.30 -9.93
N ASP A 28 -14.53 1.69 -9.58
CA ASP A 28 -14.10 1.61 -8.17
C ASP A 28 -13.83 2.99 -7.53
N ARG A 29 -13.68 4.04 -8.34
CA ARG A 29 -13.30 5.41 -7.92
C ARG A 29 -14.41 6.45 -8.08
N PHE A 30 -15.15 6.41 -9.18
CA PHE A 30 -16.21 7.39 -9.43
C PHE A 30 -17.57 6.75 -9.15
N GLN A 31 -18.16 7.03 -7.99
CA GLN A 31 -19.45 6.46 -7.61
C GLN A 31 -20.45 7.56 -7.23
N SER A 32 -21.66 7.44 -7.79
CA SER A 32 -22.75 8.33 -7.41
C SER A 32 -23.28 7.95 -6.03
N PHE A 33 -23.83 8.93 -5.32
CA PHE A 33 -24.53 8.67 -4.07
C PHE A 33 -25.67 7.66 -4.24
N ARG A 34 -26.40 7.71 -5.37
CA ARG A 34 -27.48 6.75 -5.66
C ARG A 34 -26.96 5.33 -5.77
N PHE A 35 -25.86 5.14 -6.49
CA PHE A 35 -25.24 3.83 -6.66
C PHE A 35 -24.74 3.25 -5.34
N LEU A 36 -24.09 4.06 -4.51
CA LEU A 36 -23.61 3.66 -3.17
C LEU A 36 -24.74 3.36 -2.19
N SER A 37 -25.73 4.25 -2.08
CA SER A 37 -26.86 4.11 -1.15
C SER A 37 -27.79 2.95 -1.48
N THR A 38 -27.69 2.41 -2.70
CA THR A 38 -28.48 1.28 -3.20
C THR A 38 -27.63 0.03 -3.36
N SER A 39 -26.48 -0.03 -2.69
CA SER A 39 -25.59 -1.20 -2.70
C SER A 39 -25.26 -1.68 -4.12
N TYR A 40 -24.96 -0.73 -5.01
CA TYR A 40 -24.54 -0.96 -6.39
C TYR A 40 -25.64 -1.48 -7.33
N VAL A 41 -26.91 -1.34 -6.94
CA VAL A 41 -28.05 -1.84 -7.73
C VAL A 41 -28.57 -0.79 -8.71
N PHE A 42 -28.73 0.47 -8.28
CA PHE A 42 -29.30 1.54 -9.13
C PHE A 42 -28.22 2.54 -9.56
N GLU A 43 -28.04 2.69 -10.87
CA GLU A 43 -27.08 3.61 -11.49
C GLU A 43 -27.62 5.05 -11.56
N ASP A 44 -26.71 6.02 -11.64
CA ASP A 44 -26.99 7.43 -11.91
C ASP A 44 -26.23 7.91 -13.17
N ASP A 45 -26.34 9.19 -13.51
CA ASP A 45 -25.69 9.78 -14.69
C ASP A 45 -24.17 9.64 -14.63
N LEU A 46 -23.58 9.59 -13.43
CA LEU A 46 -22.15 9.35 -13.25
C LEU A 46 -21.75 7.98 -13.79
N GLU A 47 -22.46 6.91 -13.42
CA GLU A 47 -22.17 5.56 -13.93
C GLU A 47 -22.30 5.47 -15.46
N TYR A 48 -23.25 6.20 -16.05
CA TYR A 48 -23.40 6.23 -17.50
C TYR A 48 -22.26 6.95 -18.22
N ILE A 49 -21.62 7.96 -17.63
CA ILE A 49 -20.51 8.65 -18.31
C ILE A 49 -19.19 7.89 -18.22
N LEU A 50 -19.04 6.96 -17.26
CA LEU A 50 -17.85 6.11 -17.14
C LEU A 50 -17.75 5.06 -18.24
N ASN A 51 -18.88 4.73 -18.88
CA ASN A 51 -18.93 3.98 -20.13
C ASN A 51 -19.07 4.99 -21.29
N PRO A 52 -18.03 5.16 -22.12
CA PRO A 52 -18.03 6.24 -23.08
C PRO A 52 -19.08 6.08 -24.19
N ALA A 53 -19.56 4.88 -24.50
CA ALA A 53 -20.66 4.71 -25.46
C ALA A 53 -22.03 5.11 -24.88
N THR A 54 -22.17 5.23 -23.56
CA THR A 54 -23.41 5.64 -22.88
C THR A 54 -23.39 7.10 -22.42
N ILE A 55 -22.28 7.83 -22.55
CA ILE A 55 -22.22 9.29 -22.36
C ILE A 55 -23.37 10.02 -23.08
N PRO A 56 -23.74 9.68 -24.34
CA PRO A 56 -24.86 10.34 -25.03
C PRO A 56 -26.24 10.14 -24.38
N TRP A 57 -26.43 9.14 -23.51
CA TRP A 57 -27.69 8.94 -22.78
C TRP A 57 -27.91 9.99 -21.70
N VAL A 58 -26.83 10.55 -21.15
CA VAL A 58 -26.93 11.73 -20.30
C VAL A 58 -27.25 12.89 -21.22
N LYS A 59 -28.44 13.49 -21.13
CA LYS A 59 -28.85 14.55 -22.08
C LYS A 59 -28.41 15.94 -21.65
N ASP A 60 -28.35 16.18 -20.35
CA ASP A 60 -28.06 17.50 -19.80
C ASP A 60 -26.55 17.78 -19.71
N ARG A 61 -26.21 19.05 -19.49
CA ARG A 61 -24.85 19.43 -19.06
C ARG A 61 -24.82 19.36 -17.55
N LEU A 62 -23.98 18.49 -17.01
CA LEU A 62 -23.95 18.21 -15.58
C LEU A 62 -22.59 18.60 -14.99
N LEU A 63 -22.63 19.02 -13.74
CA LEU A 63 -21.45 19.21 -12.89
C LEU A 63 -21.50 18.13 -11.81
N PHE A 64 -20.41 17.38 -11.68
CA PHE A 64 -20.23 16.37 -10.66
C PHE A 64 -19.27 16.91 -9.61
N THR A 65 -19.65 16.84 -8.34
CA THR A 65 -18.85 17.31 -7.21
C THR A 65 -18.87 16.29 -6.07
N SER A 66 -17.94 16.42 -5.12
CA SER A 66 -17.87 15.58 -3.91
C SER A 66 -19.04 15.75 -2.94
N LEU A 67 -19.95 16.72 -3.15
CA LEU A 67 -21.16 16.88 -2.33
C LEU A 67 -22.24 15.83 -2.63
N SER A 68 -22.19 15.22 -3.81
CA SER A 68 -23.22 14.28 -4.30
C SER A 68 -22.65 12.96 -4.84
N ASN A 69 -21.32 12.84 -4.86
CA ASN A 69 -20.57 11.71 -5.40
C ASN A 69 -19.40 11.45 -4.45
N PHE A 70 -19.00 10.19 -4.33
CA PHE A 70 -18.01 9.76 -3.35
C PHE A 70 -17.02 8.81 -4.04
N ALA A 71 -15.77 8.79 -3.58
CA ALA A 71 -14.80 7.79 -3.97
C ALA A 71 -15.02 6.49 -3.19
N THR A 72 -15.44 6.60 -1.93
CA THR A 72 -15.68 5.44 -1.07
C THR A 72 -16.90 5.63 -0.17
N SER A 73 -17.43 4.52 0.35
CA SER A 73 -18.49 4.54 1.37
C SER A 73 -18.05 5.15 2.72
N ASN A 74 -16.77 5.49 2.87
CA ASN A 74 -16.17 5.98 4.11
C ASN A 74 -15.81 7.47 4.05
N ASP A 75 -16.14 8.16 2.95
CA ASP A 75 -15.81 9.57 2.77
C ASP A 75 -16.58 10.44 3.77
N ALA A 76 -15.85 11.18 4.62
CA ALA A 76 -16.43 12.09 5.60
C ALA A 76 -15.95 13.52 5.33
N LEU A 77 -16.74 14.30 4.58
CA LEU A 77 -16.50 15.73 4.34
C LEU A 77 -16.42 16.58 5.63
N PHE A 78 -16.92 16.05 6.76
CA PHE A 78 -16.97 16.73 8.06
C PHE A 78 -16.55 15.83 9.24
N GLY A 79 -15.70 14.82 9.01
CA GLY A 79 -15.20 13.91 10.05
C GLY A 79 -13.97 14.43 10.80
N ASN A 80 -13.77 13.99 12.05
CA ASN A 80 -12.55 14.27 12.84
C ASN A 80 -11.28 13.59 12.26
N ILE A 81 -11.46 12.62 11.37
CA ILE A 81 -10.41 12.09 10.52
C ILE A 81 -10.56 12.85 9.21
N SER A 82 -9.66 13.79 8.92
CA SER A 82 -9.71 14.59 7.70
C SER A 82 -9.38 13.70 6.50
N SER A 83 -10.33 12.91 6.02
CA SER A 83 -10.26 12.32 4.69
C SER A 83 -10.37 13.47 3.68
N GLY A 84 -9.25 13.82 3.05
CA GLY A 84 -9.21 14.81 1.98
C GLY A 84 -9.77 14.19 0.72
N TYR A 85 -11.10 14.09 0.62
CA TYR A 85 -11.76 13.69 -0.61
C TYR A 85 -12.22 14.90 -1.40
N PHE A 86 -11.81 14.96 -2.66
CA PHE A 86 -12.23 15.97 -3.61
C PHE A 86 -12.55 15.31 -4.93
N MET A 87 -13.70 15.65 -5.52
CA MET A 87 -14.05 15.25 -6.88
C MET A 87 -14.65 16.44 -7.60
N LEU A 88 -14.22 16.60 -8.85
CA LEU A 88 -14.78 17.56 -9.78
C LEU A 88 -14.84 16.93 -11.16
N GLY A 89 -15.97 17.09 -11.82
CA GLY A 89 -16.10 16.66 -13.19
C GLY A 89 -17.29 17.30 -13.86
N THR A 90 -17.38 17.14 -15.16
CA THR A 90 -18.51 17.66 -15.92
C THR A 90 -18.84 16.74 -17.07
N LYS A 91 -20.06 16.85 -17.56
CA LYS A 91 -20.41 16.28 -18.85
C LYS A 91 -20.88 17.41 -19.77
N LEU A 92 -20.22 17.53 -20.91
CA LEU A 92 -20.45 18.55 -21.91
C LEU A 92 -21.06 17.92 -23.16
N ASN A 93 -21.97 18.67 -23.79
CA ASN A 93 -22.54 18.31 -25.10
C ASN A 93 -22.02 19.24 -26.18
N PHE A 94 -21.57 18.64 -27.26
CA PHE A 94 -21.13 19.29 -28.50
C PHE A 94 -22.06 18.92 -29.67
N ILE A 95 -21.81 19.56 -30.81
CA ILE A 95 -22.59 19.38 -32.04
C ILE A 95 -22.52 17.90 -32.49
N GLY A 96 -23.66 17.36 -32.91
CA GLY A 96 -23.75 15.99 -33.46
C GLY A 96 -23.76 14.89 -32.41
N ASN A 97 -24.42 15.12 -31.25
CA ASN A 97 -24.54 14.20 -30.12
C ASN A 97 -23.20 13.64 -29.63
N LEU A 98 -22.14 14.44 -29.75
CA LEU A 98 -20.85 14.17 -29.13
C LEU A 98 -20.88 14.67 -27.69
N GLY A 99 -20.73 13.77 -26.75
CA GLY A 99 -20.53 14.09 -25.34
C GLY A 99 -19.07 13.91 -24.93
N ILE A 100 -18.57 14.79 -24.08
CA ILE A 100 -17.24 14.67 -23.46
C ILE A 100 -17.42 14.80 -21.94
N ALA A 101 -16.77 13.92 -21.19
CA ALA A 101 -16.87 13.87 -19.74
C ALA A 101 -15.48 13.74 -19.10
N PRO A 102 -14.84 14.87 -18.72
CA PRO A 102 -13.70 14.84 -17.83
C PRO A 102 -14.14 14.72 -16.37
N LEU A 103 -13.46 13.86 -15.60
CA LEU A 103 -13.58 13.72 -14.17
C LEU A 103 -12.18 13.72 -13.54
N TYR A 104 -12.07 14.29 -12.36
CA TYR A 104 -10.90 14.23 -11.51
C TYR A 104 -11.35 13.92 -10.09
N ASP A 105 -10.64 13.02 -9.43
CA ASP A 105 -10.71 12.89 -7.99
C ASP A 105 -9.32 12.90 -7.33
N ASN A 106 -9.34 13.26 -6.06
CA ASN A 106 -8.26 13.07 -5.13
C ASN A 106 -8.83 12.50 -3.84
N TYR A 107 -8.14 11.51 -3.28
CA TYR A 107 -8.45 10.95 -1.98
C TYR A 107 -7.16 10.84 -1.19
N MET A 108 -7.12 11.41 0.00
CA MET A 108 -6.02 11.24 0.94
C MET A 108 -6.54 10.88 2.32
N VAL A 109 -5.98 9.82 2.90
CA VAL A 109 -6.17 9.47 4.31
C VAL A 109 -4.83 9.23 4.96
N LYS A 110 -4.61 9.92 6.07
CA LYS A 110 -3.48 9.73 6.96
C LYS A 110 -3.98 9.16 8.28
N THR A 111 -3.50 7.97 8.63
CA THR A 111 -3.88 7.24 9.82
C THR A 111 -2.68 7.18 10.77
N PRO A 112 -2.77 7.73 11.99
CA PRO A 112 -1.72 7.57 12.99
C PRO A 112 -1.63 6.10 13.42
N GLU A 113 -0.41 5.58 13.55
CA GLU A 113 -0.16 4.21 14.00
C GLU A 113 0.45 4.22 15.41
N TRP A 114 0.37 3.09 16.10
CA TRP A 114 1.00 2.93 17.41
C TRP A 114 2.52 2.97 17.28
N ASN A 115 3.19 3.87 18.01
CA ASN A 115 4.64 4.06 17.95
C ASN A 115 5.41 3.40 19.12
N GLY A 116 4.72 2.65 19.97
CA GLY A 116 5.29 2.05 21.18
C GLY A 116 5.04 2.85 22.46
N ILE A 117 4.63 4.12 22.35
CA ILE A 117 4.33 4.98 23.51
C ILE A 117 2.94 5.61 23.41
N ASP A 118 2.61 6.18 22.25
CA ASP A 118 1.27 6.67 21.91
C ASP A 118 0.98 6.40 20.40
N THR A 119 0.02 7.11 19.82
CA THR A 119 -0.37 7.04 18.42
C THR A 119 0.13 8.24 17.63
N GLY A 120 0.70 7.99 16.44
CA GLY A 120 1.21 9.05 15.59
C GLY A 120 2.56 9.60 16.07
N TYR A 121 2.59 10.90 16.34
CA TYR A 121 3.76 11.61 16.84
C TYR A 121 3.75 11.66 18.37
N THR A 122 4.87 11.32 18.99
CA THR A 122 5.04 11.41 20.43
C THR A 122 6.41 12.00 20.75
N GLU A 123 6.43 12.93 21.69
CA GLU A 123 7.63 13.49 22.30
C GLU A 123 7.47 13.38 23.81
N ILE A 124 8.42 12.72 24.46
CA ILE A 124 8.47 12.56 25.91
C ILE A 124 9.84 12.98 26.40
N GLU A 125 9.86 13.72 27.50
CA GLU A 125 11.06 14.13 28.21
C GLU A 125 10.90 13.79 29.68
N THR A 126 11.86 13.04 30.23
CA THR A 126 11.93 12.65 31.64
C THR A 126 13.21 13.21 32.24
N ILE A 127 13.08 13.88 33.38
CA ILE A 127 14.22 14.40 34.14
C ILE A 127 14.21 13.76 35.53
N THR A 128 15.24 12.98 35.83
CA THR A 128 15.40 12.27 37.10
C THR A 128 16.58 12.88 37.87
N HIS A 129 16.36 13.22 39.14
CA HIS A 129 17.42 13.68 40.02
C HIS A 129 17.76 12.57 41.03
N MET A 130 19.05 12.36 41.29
CA MET A 130 19.55 11.32 42.19
C MET A 130 20.47 11.94 43.25
N ASP A 131 20.23 11.54 44.49
CA ASP A 131 21.09 11.79 45.65
C ASP A 131 21.76 10.44 45.98
N ILE A 132 23.05 10.33 45.65
CA ILE A 132 23.83 9.08 45.70
C ILE A 132 24.40 8.87 47.10
N ASP A 133 24.76 9.96 47.80
CA ASP A 133 25.32 9.89 49.15
C ASP A 133 24.27 10.04 50.27
N SER A 134 23.00 10.27 49.89
CA SER A 134 21.85 10.48 50.78
C SER A 134 22.03 11.68 51.72
N ASN A 135 22.78 12.72 51.30
CA ASN A 135 23.02 13.91 52.11
C ASN A 135 21.87 14.94 52.08
N GLY A 136 20.84 14.69 51.26
CA GLY A 136 19.67 15.56 51.08
C GLY A 136 19.81 16.58 49.95
N THR A 137 20.88 16.50 49.14
CA THR A 137 21.09 17.29 47.93
C THR A 137 21.27 16.36 46.73
N PHE A 138 20.89 16.81 45.53
CA PHE A 138 21.01 15.99 44.33
C PHE A 138 22.43 16.09 43.77
N ASP A 139 23.07 14.95 43.57
CA ASP A 139 24.41 14.84 43.00
C ASP A 139 24.36 14.69 41.47
N ARG A 140 23.33 13.99 40.96
CA ARG A 140 23.20 13.68 39.53
C ARG A 140 21.84 14.03 38.96
N ARG A 141 21.84 14.34 37.67
CA ARG A 141 20.64 14.50 36.85
C ARG A 141 20.74 13.60 35.63
N ILE A 142 19.70 12.82 35.39
CA ILE A 142 19.47 12.11 34.12
C ILE A 142 18.42 12.89 33.34
N THR A 143 18.70 13.19 32.08
CA THR A 143 17.73 13.72 31.13
C THR A 143 17.56 12.69 30.02
N GLU A 144 16.33 12.21 29.83
CA GLU A 144 15.95 11.29 28.75
C GLU A 144 14.90 11.96 27.89
N LYS A 145 15.16 12.07 26.59
CA LYS A 145 14.24 12.60 25.60
C LYS A 145 14.06 11.62 24.46
N GLU A 146 12.82 11.27 24.17
CA GLU A 146 12.47 10.36 23.10
C GLU A 146 11.38 10.98 22.20
N ILE A 147 11.63 10.96 20.89
CA ILE A 147 10.68 11.35 19.85
C ILE A 147 10.44 10.13 18.98
N ARG A 148 9.18 9.78 18.73
CA ARG A 148 8.79 8.72 17.80
C ARG A 148 7.67 9.19 16.88
N GLU A 149 7.71 8.71 15.64
CA GLU A 149 6.65 8.95 14.67
C GLU A 149 6.26 7.64 13.98
N ALA A 150 4.96 7.40 13.88
CA ALA A 150 4.42 6.29 13.10
C ALA A 150 3.10 6.68 12.43
N TYR A 151 3.02 6.54 11.12
CA TYR A 151 1.78 6.76 10.39
C TYR A 151 1.75 6.01 9.07
N ASN A 152 0.54 5.76 8.61
CA ASN A 152 0.24 5.28 7.28
C ASN A 152 -0.50 6.37 6.50
N GLU A 153 -0.07 6.66 5.29
CA GLU A 153 -0.74 7.59 4.40
C GLU A 153 -1.08 6.90 3.10
N TRP A 154 -2.35 6.96 2.71
CA TRP A 154 -2.82 6.49 1.42
C TRP A 154 -3.36 7.66 0.62
N ASN A 155 -2.83 7.84 -0.58
CA ASN A 155 -3.21 8.89 -1.52
C ASN A 155 -3.62 8.26 -2.85
N SER A 156 -4.71 8.74 -3.44
CA SER A 156 -5.14 8.39 -4.79
C SER A 156 -5.41 9.67 -5.58
N ASN A 157 -4.98 9.67 -6.84
CA ASN A 157 -5.28 10.70 -7.81
C ASN A 157 -5.74 10.02 -9.10
N ASP A 158 -7.00 10.21 -9.47
CA ASP A 158 -7.57 9.60 -10.66
C ASP A 158 -8.09 10.67 -11.62
N ILE A 159 -7.73 10.55 -12.91
CA ILE A 159 -8.17 11.42 -14.00
C ILE A 159 -8.86 10.55 -15.03
N TYR A 160 -10.13 10.83 -15.33
CA TYR A 160 -10.87 10.20 -16.40
C TYR A 160 -11.23 11.24 -17.47
N ILE A 161 -11.08 10.86 -18.73
CA ILE A 161 -11.60 11.62 -19.86
C ILE A 161 -12.30 10.64 -20.81
N GLY A 162 -13.62 10.75 -20.88
CA GLY A 162 -14.45 9.99 -21.82
C GLY A 162 -14.97 10.87 -22.94
N ALA A 163 -15.08 10.30 -24.15
CA ALA A 163 -15.80 10.92 -25.25
C ALA A 163 -16.69 9.87 -25.94
N GLY A 164 -17.95 10.24 -26.19
CA GLY A 164 -18.98 9.34 -26.69
C GLY A 164 -19.82 9.98 -27.77
N LYS A 165 -20.20 9.22 -28.79
CA LYS A 165 -21.04 9.69 -29.89
C LYS A 165 -22.15 8.71 -30.21
N GLU A 166 -23.34 9.27 -30.42
CA GLU A 166 -24.49 8.53 -30.94
C GLU A 166 -24.52 8.55 -32.48
N MET A 167 -24.77 7.38 -33.08
CA MET A 167 -24.77 7.12 -34.51
C MET A 167 -25.98 6.25 -34.89
N GLY A 168 -27.17 6.63 -34.43
CA GLY A 168 -28.41 5.87 -34.62
C GLY A 168 -28.47 4.67 -33.67
N THR A 169 -28.61 3.46 -34.22
CA THR A 169 -28.65 2.20 -33.44
C THR A 169 -27.27 1.81 -32.88
N PHE A 170 -26.20 2.50 -33.28
CA PHE A 170 -24.88 2.31 -32.73
C PHE A 170 -24.46 3.54 -31.91
N LYS A 171 -23.76 3.30 -30.81
CA LYS A 171 -23.04 4.32 -30.06
C LYS A 171 -21.61 3.85 -29.87
N ALA A 172 -20.65 4.75 -29.95
CA ALA A 172 -19.26 4.44 -29.75
C ALA A 172 -18.60 5.49 -28.88
N GLY A 173 -17.57 5.09 -28.14
CA GLY A 173 -16.82 6.02 -27.35
C GLY A 173 -15.41 5.53 -27.03
N LEU A 174 -14.56 6.49 -26.68
CA LEU A 174 -13.18 6.27 -26.27
C LEU A 174 -13.00 6.87 -24.88
N PHE A 175 -12.08 6.30 -24.11
CA PHE A 175 -11.71 6.88 -22.84
C PHE A 175 -10.22 6.73 -22.54
N PHE A 176 -9.74 7.65 -21.71
CA PHE A 176 -8.47 7.59 -21.01
C PHE A 176 -8.74 7.66 -19.50
N LEU A 177 -8.05 6.80 -18.74
CA LEU A 177 -8.04 6.82 -17.28
C LEU A 177 -6.58 6.76 -16.82
N MET A 178 -6.16 7.78 -16.07
CA MET A 178 -4.96 7.75 -15.26
C MET A 178 -5.37 7.49 -13.82
N SER A 179 -4.70 6.54 -13.16
CA SER A 179 -4.93 6.21 -11.76
C SER A 179 -3.59 6.07 -11.06
N THR A 180 -3.28 6.97 -10.14
CA THR A 180 -2.08 6.91 -9.32
C THR A 180 -2.47 6.70 -7.88
N SER A 181 -2.02 5.60 -7.30
CA SER A 181 -2.18 5.31 -5.87
C SER A 181 -0.82 5.25 -5.22
N THR A 182 -0.62 6.07 -4.19
CA THR A 182 0.59 6.10 -3.38
C THR A 182 0.26 5.66 -1.97
N PHE A 183 1.13 4.86 -1.40
CA PHE A 183 1.12 4.49 0.01
C PHE A 183 2.45 4.84 0.61
N LYS A 184 2.41 5.59 1.70
CA LYS A 184 3.56 5.96 2.49
C LYS A 184 3.43 5.33 3.86
N GLU A 185 4.45 4.60 4.28
CA GLU A 185 4.53 3.98 5.60
C GLU A 185 5.73 4.56 6.35
N ILE A 186 5.44 5.14 7.51
CA ILE A 186 6.43 5.53 8.50
C ILE A 186 6.29 4.60 9.69
N LEU A 187 7.31 3.76 9.89
CA LEU A 187 7.40 2.81 10.98
C LEU A 187 8.04 3.46 12.21
N PRO A 188 7.59 3.13 13.42
CA PRO A 188 8.28 3.56 14.62
C PRO A 188 9.64 2.87 14.69
N GLY A 189 10.67 3.64 15.05
CA GLY A 189 11.96 3.09 15.42
C GLY A 189 12.17 3.12 16.93
N SER A 190 13.25 2.48 17.38
CA SER A 190 13.78 2.59 18.73
C SER A 190 15.22 2.08 18.74
N PRO A 191 16.00 2.27 19.82
CA PRO A 191 17.29 1.60 19.97
C PRO A 191 17.21 0.06 19.81
N ALA A 192 16.05 -0.56 20.11
CA ALA A 192 15.84 -2.00 19.94
C ALA A 192 15.32 -2.41 18.53
N ASP A 193 14.76 -1.48 17.77
CA ASP A 193 14.30 -1.69 16.39
C ASP A 193 14.78 -0.50 15.56
N ILE A 194 16.03 -0.57 15.15
CA ILE A 194 16.79 0.58 14.64
C ILE A 194 16.26 1.10 13.31
N PHE A 195 15.43 0.37 12.57
CA PHE A 195 14.95 0.79 11.25
C PHE A 195 13.54 1.41 11.31
N GLY A 196 13.46 2.66 11.79
CA GLY A 196 12.23 3.46 11.82
C GLY A 196 12.49 4.94 12.12
N ASN A 197 11.43 5.73 12.24
CA ASN A 197 11.51 7.16 12.61
C ASN A 197 11.54 7.34 14.12
N PHE A 198 12.70 7.73 14.64
CA PHE A 198 12.86 8.07 16.06
C PHE A 198 14.08 8.94 16.32
N GLU A 199 14.04 9.67 17.43
CA GLU A 199 15.19 10.33 18.02
C GLU A 199 15.21 9.99 19.51
N TYR A 200 16.36 9.55 20.03
CA TYR A 200 16.55 9.30 21.45
C TYR A 200 17.81 10.01 21.92
N ASN A 201 17.69 10.74 23.03
CA ASN A 201 18.79 11.44 23.67
C ASN A 201 18.76 11.13 25.16
N PHE A 202 19.86 10.60 25.69
CA PHE A 202 20.12 10.43 27.11
C PHE A 202 21.34 11.27 27.50
N GLU A 203 21.27 11.91 28.66
CA GLU A 203 22.38 12.65 29.26
C GLU A 203 22.44 12.36 30.76
N LEU A 204 23.57 11.84 31.24
CA LEU A 204 23.90 11.77 32.65
C LEU A 204 24.82 12.94 33.00
N TYR A 205 24.37 13.79 33.92
CA TYR A 205 25.06 15.00 34.35
C TYR A 205 25.42 14.94 35.83
N ASP A 206 26.67 15.23 36.15
CA ASP A 206 27.18 15.51 37.49
C ASP A 206 26.91 16.97 37.84
N ILE A 207 26.01 17.17 38.81
CA ILE A 207 25.56 18.50 39.22
C ILE A 207 26.67 19.22 40.01
N GLU A 208 27.43 18.50 40.82
CA GLU A 208 28.46 19.07 41.69
C GLU A 208 29.65 19.57 40.89
N ASN A 209 30.13 18.74 39.95
CA ASN A 209 31.29 19.06 39.11
C ASN A 209 30.92 19.81 37.82
N GLY A 210 29.63 19.92 37.51
CA GLY A 210 29.12 20.60 36.33
C GLY A 210 29.51 19.93 35.01
N LYS A 211 29.65 18.60 35.01
CA LYS A 211 30.16 17.81 33.88
C LYS A 211 29.16 16.76 33.42
N ARG A 212 29.10 16.52 32.12
CA ARG A 212 28.42 15.35 31.53
C ARG A 212 29.30 14.13 31.72
N LEU A 213 28.73 13.11 32.33
CA LEU A 213 29.37 11.82 32.55
C LEU A 213 29.09 10.85 31.41
N GLU A 214 27.91 10.95 30.78
CA GLU A 214 27.53 10.04 29.71
C GLU A 214 26.52 10.74 28.79
N ILE A 215 26.62 10.52 27.49
CA ILE A 215 25.58 10.87 26.52
C ILE A 215 25.30 9.68 25.61
N GLU A 216 24.02 9.44 25.33
CA GLU A 216 23.58 8.49 24.31
C GLU A 216 22.67 9.22 23.33
N LYS A 217 22.92 9.05 22.03
CA LYS A 217 22.14 9.70 20.97
C LYS A 217 21.87 8.69 19.88
N TRP A 218 20.60 8.56 19.52
CA TRP A 218 20.15 7.78 18.39
C TRP A 218 19.28 8.64 17.49
N LYS A 219 19.44 8.48 16.18
CA LYS A 219 18.57 9.10 15.21
C LYS A 219 18.30 8.13 14.07
N GLY A 220 17.08 7.62 14.03
CA GLY A 220 16.55 6.83 12.93
C GLY A 220 15.68 7.69 12.01
N VAL A 221 15.93 7.61 10.71
CA VAL A 221 15.10 8.19 9.66
C VAL A 221 14.76 7.10 8.66
N GLN A 222 13.47 6.85 8.47
CA GLN A 222 12.91 5.89 7.56
C GLN A 222 11.87 6.56 6.67
N ASP A 223 11.89 6.18 5.40
CA ASP A 223 10.87 6.53 4.42
C ASP A 223 10.53 5.31 3.58
N ALA A 224 9.25 5.00 3.42
CA ALA A 224 8.79 3.91 2.59
C ALA A 224 7.63 4.38 1.73
N ASP A 225 7.90 4.55 0.45
CA ASP A 225 6.95 5.00 -0.54
C ASP A 225 6.68 3.87 -1.56
N TYR A 226 5.41 3.54 -1.74
CA TYR A 226 4.92 2.64 -2.76
C TYR A 226 3.97 3.40 -3.68
N THR A 227 4.30 3.50 -4.96
CA THR A 227 3.46 4.17 -5.97
C THR A 227 3.07 3.18 -7.06
N LYS A 228 1.76 3.05 -7.31
CA LYS A 228 1.18 2.29 -8.44
C LYS A 228 0.47 3.26 -9.36
N THR A 229 0.97 3.41 -10.58
CA THR A 229 0.37 4.26 -11.63
C THR A 229 -0.16 3.39 -12.76
N ARG A 230 -1.40 3.63 -13.19
CA ARG A 230 -2.05 2.97 -14.32
C ARG A 230 -2.47 4.03 -15.32
N ASN A 231 -2.12 3.80 -16.58
CA ASN A 231 -2.60 4.58 -17.72
C ASN A 231 -3.40 3.66 -18.62
N VAL A 232 -4.72 3.80 -18.63
CA VAL A 232 -5.64 2.89 -19.31
C VAL A 232 -6.35 3.62 -20.44
N PHE A 233 -6.38 2.98 -21.60
CA PHE A 233 -7.08 3.44 -22.79
C PHE A 233 -8.11 2.39 -23.17
N GLY A 234 -9.30 2.82 -23.56
CA GLY A 234 -10.33 1.88 -23.99
C GLY A 234 -11.31 2.45 -24.99
N ILE A 235 -12.01 1.51 -25.62
CA ILE A 235 -13.09 1.74 -26.56
C ILE A 235 -14.34 1.04 -26.05
N SER A 236 -15.49 1.66 -26.24
CA SER A 236 -16.80 1.05 -26.04
C SER A 236 -17.62 1.15 -27.32
N LEU A 237 -18.25 0.04 -27.68
CA LEU A 237 -19.17 -0.09 -28.80
C LEU A 237 -20.49 -0.63 -28.27
N LEU A 238 -21.56 0.14 -28.45
CA LEU A 238 -22.90 -0.20 -28.02
C LEU A 238 -23.81 -0.33 -29.24
N TYR A 239 -24.55 -1.42 -29.29
CA TYR A 239 -25.60 -1.67 -30.25
C TYR A 239 -26.95 -1.71 -29.53
N GLU A 240 -27.84 -0.81 -29.94
CA GLU A 240 -29.19 -0.62 -29.41
C GLU A 240 -30.17 -0.68 -30.59
N PRO A 241 -30.61 -1.89 -30.98
CA PRO A 241 -31.54 -2.06 -32.10
C PRO A 241 -32.92 -1.46 -31.80
N ASN A 242 -33.31 -1.39 -30.52
CA ASN A 242 -34.57 -0.87 -30.05
C ASN A 242 -34.47 -0.53 -28.55
N GLU A 243 -35.52 0.07 -27.99
CA GLU A 243 -35.58 0.46 -26.57
C GLU A 243 -35.63 -0.73 -25.59
N ILE A 244 -35.85 -1.94 -26.10
CA ILE A 244 -36.00 -3.15 -25.28
C ILE A 244 -34.64 -3.76 -24.97
N MET A 245 -33.65 -3.61 -25.84
CA MET A 245 -32.37 -4.30 -25.69
C MET A 245 -31.19 -3.45 -26.14
N PHE A 246 -30.10 -3.53 -25.39
CA PHE A 246 -28.78 -3.17 -25.91
C PHE A 246 -27.73 -4.19 -25.51
N ILE A 247 -26.67 -4.23 -26.30
CA ILE A 247 -25.43 -4.95 -26.01
C ILE A 247 -24.27 -3.97 -26.19
N ASN A 248 -23.35 -3.97 -25.25
CA ASN A 248 -22.17 -3.13 -25.21
C ASN A 248 -20.93 -3.99 -25.02
N LEU A 249 -19.95 -3.84 -25.91
CA LEU A 249 -18.63 -4.39 -25.78
C LEU A 249 -17.66 -3.25 -25.44
N ILE A 250 -16.93 -3.41 -24.35
CA ILE A 250 -15.84 -2.52 -23.95
C ILE A 250 -14.55 -3.32 -23.98
N GLY A 251 -13.50 -2.75 -24.53
CA GLY A 251 -12.18 -3.36 -24.53
C GLY A 251 -11.10 -2.30 -24.40
N GLY A 252 -9.97 -2.68 -23.85
CA GLY A 252 -8.86 -1.74 -23.75
C GLY A 252 -7.56 -2.34 -23.26
N PHE A 253 -6.56 -1.48 -23.25
CA PHE A 253 -5.20 -1.76 -22.87
C PHE A 253 -4.69 -0.64 -21.96
N GLY A 254 -3.79 -0.97 -21.04
CA GLY A 254 -3.13 0.03 -20.24
C GLY A 254 -1.69 -0.32 -19.93
N ILE A 255 -0.97 0.69 -19.49
CA ILE A 255 0.42 0.60 -19.01
C ILE A 255 0.38 0.77 -17.50
N LEU A 256 1.13 -0.09 -16.82
CA LEU A 256 1.27 -0.13 -15.37
C LEU A 256 2.71 0.25 -15.01
N SER A 257 2.88 1.08 -14.00
CA SER A 257 4.15 1.30 -13.30
C SER A 257 3.92 1.08 -11.81
N ILE A 258 4.87 0.41 -11.16
CA ILE A 258 4.89 0.14 -9.73
C ILE A 258 6.29 0.47 -9.25
N ASP A 259 6.43 1.52 -8.46
CA ASP A 259 7.68 1.90 -7.83
C ASP A 259 7.56 1.71 -6.32
N SER A 260 8.57 1.07 -5.73
CA SER A 260 8.64 0.82 -4.30
C SER A 260 10.02 1.21 -3.84
N LEU A 261 10.09 2.26 -3.04
CA LEU A 261 11.32 2.74 -2.43
C LEU A 261 11.19 2.62 -0.92
N PHE A 262 12.14 1.94 -0.29
CA PHE A 262 12.30 1.93 1.15
C PHE A 262 13.70 2.42 1.46
N SER A 263 13.85 3.37 2.36
CA SER A 263 15.13 3.80 2.90
C SER A 263 15.00 3.93 4.40
N ALA A 264 15.93 3.35 5.15
CA ALA A 264 16.07 3.57 6.57
C ALA A 264 17.54 3.79 6.90
N ASN A 265 17.84 4.83 7.66
CA ASN A 265 19.19 5.17 8.10
C ASN A 265 19.15 5.49 9.58
N THR A 266 20.11 4.95 10.32
CA THR A 266 20.21 5.15 11.76
C THR A 266 21.63 5.44 12.13
N ASP A 267 21.83 6.56 12.80
CA ASP A 267 23.10 6.91 13.44
C ASP A 267 22.93 6.73 14.95
N TYR A 268 23.94 6.18 15.62
CA TYR A 268 24.01 6.18 17.07
C TYR A 268 25.41 6.57 17.58
N LEU A 269 25.42 7.16 18.77
CA LEU A 269 26.60 7.53 19.55
C LEU A 269 26.30 7.29 21.04
N LEU A 270 27.16 6.57 21.72
CA LEU A 270 27.23 6.46 23.18
C LEU A 270 28.62 6.93 23.60
N ASP A 271 28.72 8.00 24.37
CA ASP A 271 29.99 8.55 24.84
C ASP A 271 29.98 8.54 26.37
N TYR A 272 30.91 7.80 26.95
CA TYR A 272 31.03 7.58 28.39
C TYR A 272 31.92 8.61 29.09
N ALA A 273 32.46 9.58 28.35
CA ALA A 273 33.33 10.62 28.88
C ALA A 273 33.25 11.93 28.06
N PRO A 274 32.05 12.47 27.76
CA PRO A 274 31.86 13.51 26.74
C PRO A 274 32.49 14.87 27.06
N ASP A 275 32.70 15.17 28.34
CA ASP A 275 33.37 16.39 28.81
C ASP A 275 34.82 16.17 29.23
N ASP A 276 35.29 14.92 29.22
CA ASP A 276 36.69 14.59 29.46
C ASP A 276 37.40 14.37 28.13
N ASN A 277 38.70 14.67 28.05
CA ASN A 277 39.47 14.53 26.82
C ASN A 277 39.96 13.08 26.63
N ILE A 278 39.04 12.11 26.80
CA ILE A 278 39.28 10.68 26.79
C ILE A 278 38.44 10.05 25.69
N ASN A 279 39.05 9.21 24.84
CA ASN A 279 38.33 8.51 23.78
C ASN A 279 37.63 7.27 24.36
N ASN A 280 36.43 7.44 24.92
CA ASN A 280 35.63 6.33 25.42
C ASN A 280 34.21 6.40 24.87
N TYR A 281 34.00 5.82 23.69
CA TYR A 281 32.74 5.91 22.97
C TYR A 281 32.41 4.63 22.21
N GLU A 282 31.13 4.50 21.89
CA GLU A 282 30.61 3.58 20.89
C GLU A 282 29.84 4.39 19.85
N LEU A 283 30.03 4.09 18.57
CA LEU A 283 29.28 4.72 17.50
C LEU A 283 28.88 3.69 16.46
N GLY A 284 27.84 3.99 15.71
CA GLY A 284 27.39 3.07 14.67
C GLY A 284 26.45 3.72 13.68
N LYS A 285 26.37 3.06 12.54
CA LYS A 285 25.53 3.45 11.41
C LYS A 285 24.86 2.23 10.83
N ALA A 286 23.55 2.28 10.67
CA ALA A 286 22.82 1.27 9.93
C ALA A 286 22.11 1.93 8.75
N LYS A 287 22.17 1.30 7.59
CA LYS A 287 21.43 1.70 6.39
C LYS A 287 20.72 0.49 5.81
N LEU A 288 19.48 0.66 5.39
CA LEU A 288 18.70 -0.31 4.63
C LEU A 288 18.00 0.42 3.50
N GLU A 289 18.24 0.00 2.27
CA GLU A 289 17.64 0.58 1.06
C GLU A 289 17.04 -0.55 0.21
N ILE A 290 15.84 -0.34 -0.30
CA ILE A 290 15.15 -1.24 -1.24
C ILE A 290 14.60 -0.39 -2.36
N ASP A 291 15.02 -0.67 -3.59
CA ASP A 291 14.48 -0.05 -4.80
C ASP A 291 13.94 -1.14 -5.72
N LEU A 292 12.61 -1.16 -5.87
CA LEU A 292 11.90 -2.06 -6.76
C LEU A 292 10.97 -1.25 -7.65
N SER A 293 11.45 -0.90 -8.84
CA SER A 293 10.66 -0.26 -9.88
C SER A 293 10.27 -1.26 -10.95
N ASN A 294 9.00 -1.32 -11.30
CA ASN A 294 8.39 -2.31 -12.17
C ASN A 294 7.49 -1.64 -13.21
N SER A 295 7.44 -2.22 -14.40
CA SER A 295 6.48 -1.83 -15.42
C SER A 295 5.63 -3.03 -15.83
N GLY A 296 4.50 -2.77 -16.45
CA GLY A 296 3.58 -3.82 -16.80
C GLY A 296 2.50 -3.35 -17.76
N ASN A 297 1.60 -4.28 -18.06
CA ASN A 297 0.49 -4.05 -18.97
C ASN A 297 -0.82 -4.49 -18.32
N ILE A 298 -1.88 -3.86 -18.77
CA ILE A 298 -3.25 -4.12 -18.39
C ILE A 298 -4.02 -4.44 -19.67
N MET A 299 -4.84 -5.47 -19.63
CA MET A 299 -5.84 -5.75 -20.66
C MET A 299 -7.18 -6.01 -20.00
N PHE A 300 -8.25 -5.54 -20.63
CA PHE A 300 -9.59 -5.82 -20.15
C PHE A 300 -10.59 -5.86 -21.30
N THR A 301 -11.63 -6.65 -21.07
CA THR A 301 -12.80 -6.72 -21.92
C THR A 301 -14.02 -6.83 -21.03
N ARG A 302 -15.08 -6.12 -21.37
CA ARG A 302 -16.40 -6.23 -20.76
C ARG A 302 -17.45 -6.44 -21.83
N LEU A 303 -18.35 -7.37 -21.59
CA LEU A 303 -19.63 -7.48 -22.25
C LEU A 303 -20.72 -7.08 -21.26
N TYR A 304 -21.51 -6.08 -21.64
CA TYR A 304 -22.59 -5.52 -20.84
C TYR A 304 -23.84 -5.46 -21.69
N GLY A 305 -25.00 -5.80 -21.13
CA GLY A 305 -26.24 -5.56 -21.85
C GLY A 305 -27.45 -5.47 -20.96
N LYS A 306 -28.53 -4.99 -21.55
CA LYS A 306 -29.82 -4.80 -20.90
C LYS A 306 -30.93 -5.42 -21.72
N ARG A 307 -31.94 -5.96 -21.03
CA ARG A 307 -33.24 -6.30 -21.57
C ARG A 307 -34.35 -5.69 -20.72
N LYS A 308 -35.24 -4.92 -21.34
CA LYS A 308 -36.49 -4.45 -20.75
C LYS A 308 -37.58 -5.48 -20.94
N TRP A 309 -38.49 -5.58 -19.99
CA TRP A 309 -39.63 -6.50 -19.99
C TRP A 309 -40.94 -5.74 -20.11
N GLU A 310 -41.99 -6.44 -20.54
CA GLU A 310 -43.32 -5.84 -20.76
C GLU A 310 -43.94 -5.23 -19.49
N TYR A 311 -43.66 -5.83 -18.32
CA TYR A 311 -44.09 -5.28 -17.02
C TYR A 311 -43.23 -4.08 -16.54
N GLY A 312 -42.34 -3.56 -17.39
CA GLY A 312 -41.50 -2.41 -17.10
C GLY A 312 -40.19 -2.72 -16.38
N GLY A 313 -39.95 -3.98 -15.98
CA GLY A 313 -38.68 -4.37 -15.36
C GLY A 313 -37.52 -4.38 -16.34
N GLU A 314 -36.30 -4.31 -15.81
CA GLU A 314 -35.06 -4.30 -16.59
C GLU A 314 -34.07 -5.34 -16.03
N THR A 315 -33.50 -6.17 -16.89
CA THR A 315 -32.44 -7.11 -16.54
C THR A 315 -31.15 -6.68 -17.20
N TYR A 316 -30.08 -6.64 -16.43
CA TYR A 316 -28.73 -6.35 -16.91
C TYR A 316 -27.84 -7.56 -16.71
N PHE A 317 -26.94 -7.80 -17.66
CA PHE A 317 -25.94 -8.87 -17.58
C PHE A 317 -24.53 -8.32 -17.79
N TYR A 318 -23.56 -8.96 -17.14
CA TYR A 318 -22.17 -8.55 -17.12
C TYR A 318 -21.27 -9.77 -17.29
N LEU A 319 -20.28 -9.64 -18.17
CA LEU A 319 -19.12 -10.50 -18.23
C LEU A 319 -17.89 -9.60 -18.31
N ASP A 320 -17.00 -9.70 -17.34
CA ASP A 320 -15.73 -9.00 -17.34
C ASP A 320 -14.58 -9.97 -17.38
N LEU A 321 -13.55 -9.61 -18.14
CA LEU A 321 -12.27 -10.29 -18.20
C LEU A 321 -11.18 -9.23 -18.03
N ARG A 322 -10.20 -9.53 -17.18
CA ARG A 322 -9.09 -8.62 -16.88
C ARG A 322 -7.82 -9.39 -16.66
N ARG A 323 -6.72 -8.81 -17.14
CA ARG A 323 -5.36 -9.26 -16.89
C ARG A 323 -4.48 -8.06 -16.56
N GLU A 324 -3.69 -8.16 -15.51
CA GLU A 324 -2.52 -7.31 -15.30
C GLU A 324 -1.27 -8.20 -15.36
N SER A 325 -0.22 -7.73 -16.02
CA SER A 325 1.08 -8.40 -16.04
C SER A 325 2.15 -7.42 -15.60
N ILE A 326 3.05 -7.86 -14.74
CA ILE A 326 4.26 -7.13 -14.35
C ILE A 326 5.42 -7.76 -15.11
N SER A 327 6.13 -6.94 -15.88
CA SER A 327 7.31 -7.35 -16.64
C SER A 327 8.48 -7.64 -15.70
N LYS A 328 9.30 -8.63 -16.07
CA LYS A 328 10.50 -9.00 -15.34
C LYS A 328 11.46 -7.81 -15.29
N LYS A 329 11.78 -7.31 -14.08
CA LYS A 329 12.76 -6.24 -13.88
C LYS A 329 13.63 -6.51 -12.66
N THR A 330 14.87 -6.05 -12.74
CA THR A 330 15.83 -6.13 -11.64
C THR A 330 15.75 -4.86 -10.80
N GLY A 331 15.56 -5.01 -9.50
CA GLY A 331 15.85 -3.98 -8.50
C GLY A 331 16.85 -4.51 -7.49
N SER A 332 17.06 -3.76 -6.40
CA SER A 332 18.06 -4.11 -5.39
C SER A 332 17.54 -3.92 -3.98
N LYS A 333 18.20 -4.63 -3.07
CA LYS A 333 18.15 -4.33 -1.64
C LYS A 333 19.56 -4.31 -1.06
N ASP A 334 19.91 -3.21 -0.45
CA ASP A 334 21.20 -2.97 0.17
C ASP A 334 21.01 -2.78 1.66
N SER A 335 21.82 -3.46 2.48
CA SER A 335 21.89 -3.16 3.91
C SER A 335 23.33 -3.08 4.36
N ASN A 336 23.64 -2.06 5.14
CA ASN A 336 24.94 -1.84 5.74
C ASN A 336 24.77 -1.65 7.25
N ILE A 337 25.60 -2.30 8.05
CA ILE A 337 25.68 -2.09 9.49
C ILE A 337 27.15 -1.89 9.83
N TYR A 338 27.45 -0.74 10.40
CA TYR A 338 28.76 -0.39 10.92
C TYR A 338 28.65 -0.07 12.41
N TYR A 339 29.60 -0.57 13.18
CA TYR A 339 29.72 -0.35 14.61
C TYR A 339 31.21 -0.20 14.94
N GLU A 340 31.54 0.76 15.81
CA GLU A 340 32.85 0.96 16.37
C GLU A 340 32.71 1.21 17.86
N ARG A 341 33.55 0.54 18.65
CA ARG A 341 33.75 0.80 20.06
C ARG A 341 35.19 1.16 20.29
N LYS A 342 35.41 2.23 21.04
CA LYS A 342 36.71 2.67 21.50
C LYS A 342 36.68 2.82 23.01
N THR A 343 37.48 2.04 23.72
CA THR A 343 37.56 2.04 25.18
C THR A 343 38.94 2.50 25.63
N ASN A 344 39.03 3.56 26.42
CA ASN A 344 40.29 3.97 27.02
C ASN A 344 40.50 3.27 28.37
N LEU A 345 41.56 2.48 28.49
CA LEU A 345 41.94 1.78 29.73
C LEU A 345 43.05 2.51 30.51
N GLY A 346 43.23 3.82 30.26
CA GLY A 346 44.21 4.69 30.89
C GLY A 346 45.52 4.81 30.09
N ALA A 347 46.19 3.70 29.80
CA ALA A 347 47.46 3.71 29.07
C ALA A 347 47.32 3.49 27.55
N PHE A 348 46.25 2.80 27.14
CA PHE A 348 46.01 2.33 25.77
C PHE A 348 44.52 2.51 25.41
N ASP A 349 44.25 2.56 24.10
CA ASP A 349 42.90 2.66 23.53
C ASP A 349 42.55 1.33 22.85
N GLU A 350 41.65 0.53 23.44
CA GLU A 350 41.10 -0.66 22.78
C GLU A 350 40.13 -0.22 21.68
N ILE A 351 40.22 -0.83 20.50
CA ILE A 351 39.36 -0.52 19.35
C ILE A 351 38.75 -1.81 18.81
N TYR A 352 37.42 -1.84 18.78
CA TYR A 352 36.64 -2.87 18.10
C TYR A 352 35.84 -2.25 16.97
N THR A 353 35.87 -2.85 15.78
CA THR A 353 35.07 -2.43 14.62
C THR A 353 34.38 -3.60 13.98
N TYR A 354 33.15 -3.38 13.52
CA TYR A 354 32.32 -4.33 12.80
C TYR A 354 31.65 -3.63 11.62
N ASP A 355 31.82 -4.14 10.40
CA ASP A 355 31.22 -3.63 9.16
C ASP A 355 30.63 -4.81 8.38
N SER A 356 29.30 -4.83 8.23
CA SER A 356 28.57 -5.84 7.48
C SER A 356 27.76 -5.21 6.36
N LYS A 357 27.98 -5.68 5.13
CA LYS A 357 27.25 -5.27 3.93
C LYS A 357 26.58 -6.46 3.29
N THR A 358 25.27 -6.35 3.11
CA THR A 358 24.46 -7.30 2.33
C THR A 358 23.91 -6.60 1.11
N HIS A 359 24.12 -7.19 -0.06
CA HIS A 359 23.53 -6.76 -1.32
C HIS A 359 22.64 -7.87 -1.86
N GLN A 360 21.44 -7.52 -2.30
CA GLN A 360 20.51 -8.42 -2.97
C GLN A 360 20.17 -7.88 -4.36
N ASP A 361 20.43 -8.67 -5.39
CA ASP A 361 19.79 -8.50 -6.70
C ASP A 361 18.42 -9.16 -6.61
N ILE A 362 17.36 -8.42 -6.92
CA ILE A 362 15.99 -8.92 -6.88
C ILE A 362 15.39 -8.80 -8.27
N VAL A 363 15.14 -9.93 -8.92
CA VAL A 363 14.39 -9.96 -10.17
C VAL A 363 12.96 -10.37 -9.87
N ASN A 364 12.00 -9.51 -10.18
CA ASN A 364 10.60 -9.81 -9.94
C ASN A 364 9.73 -9.70 -11.18
N ASP A 365 8.74 -10.57 -11.23
CA ASP A 365 7.70 -10.60 -12.24
C ASP A 365 6.38 -11.04 -11.59
N GLY A 366 5.29 -10.93 -12.34
CA GLY A 366 4.03 -11.42 -11.83
C GLY A 366 2.88 -11.19 -12.79
N ASN A 367 1.77 -11.81 -12.47
CA ASN A 367 0.54 -11.61 -13.22
C ASN A 367 -0.66 -11.66 -12.27
N SER A 368 -1.75 -11.04 -12.70
CA SER A 368 -3.05 -11.21 -12.09
C SER A 368 -4.10 -11.33 -13.18
N ASN A 369 -5.03 -12.25 -12.98
CA ASN A 369 -6.17 -12.44 -13.86
C ASN A 369 -7.42 -12.32 -13.01
N SER A 370 -8.47 -11.73 -13.58
CA SER A 370 -9.77 -11.70 -12.93
C SER A 370 -10.88 -11.75 -13.95
N TRP A 371 -12.01 -12.25 -13.51
CA TRP A 371 -13.24 -12.23 -14.27
C TRP A 371 -14.43 -12.05 -13.35
N MET A 372 -15.52 -11.52 -13.91
CA MET A 372 -16.80 -11.37 -13.22
C MET A 372 -17.92 -11.82 -14.14
N LEU A 373 -18.88 -12.53 -13.56
CA LEU A 373 -20.19 -12.79 -14.12
C LEU A 373 -21.23 -12.15 -13.22
N GLY A 374 -22.12 -11.35 -13.79
CA GLY A 374 -23.12 -10.62 -13.04
C GLY A 374 -24.47 -10.61 -13.73
N VAL A 375 -25.52 -10.62 -12.94
CA VAL A 375 -26.87 -10.29 -13.37
C VAL A 375 -27.51 -9.40 -12.32
N ARG A 376 -28.21 -8.35 -12.75
CA ARG A 376 -29.13 -7.62 -11.87
C ARG A 376 -30.47 -7.44 -12.54
N HIS A 377 -31.50 -7.34 -11.72
CA HIS A 377 -32.85 -7.15 -12.17
C HIS A 377 -33.53 -6.06 -11.36
N ILE A 378 -34.15 -5.11 -12.05
CA ILE A 378 -34.87 -3.97 -11.49
C ILE A 378 -36.35 -4.13 -11.83
N ILE A 379 -37.19 -3.97 -10.82
CA ILE A 379 -38.64 -4.19 -10.88
C ILE A 379 -39.33 -2.92 -10.37
N PRO A 380 -40.19 -2.27 -11.18
CA PRO A 380 -41.10 -1.26 -10.67
C PRO A 380 -42.17 -1.95 -9.80
N ILE A 381 -42.22 -1.65 -8.51
CA ILE A 381 -43.22 -2.22 -7.60
C ILE A 381 -44.54 -1.45 -7.75
N PHE A 382 -44.45 -0.12 -7.73
CA PHE A 382 -45.54 0.82 -7.98
C PHE A 382 -44.95 2.13 -8.51
N GLU A 383 -45.79 3.10 -8.90
CA GLU A 383 -45.37 4.35 -9.55
C GLU A 383 -44.24 5.12 -8.85
N LYS A 384 -44.06 4.92 -7.54
CA LYS A 384 -43.07 5.62 -6.71
C LYS A 384 -42.03 4.71 -6.08
N ALA A 385 -41.96 3.42 -6.43
CA ALA A 385 -40.98 2.52 -5.86
C ALA A 385 -40.38 1.54 -6.85
N LEU A 386 -39.06 1.40 -6.76
CA LEU A 386 -38.25 0.43 -7.48
C LEU A 386 -37.66 -0.55 -6.47
N PHE A 387 -37.66 -1.83 -6.83
CA PHE A 387 -36.89 -2.85 -6.15
C PHE A 387 -35.87 -3.41 -7.13
N GLY A 388 -34.66 -3.70 -6.65
CA GLY A 388 -33.67 -4.37 -7.45
C GLY A 388 -32.97 -5.46 -6.66
N ILE A 389 -32.57 -6.50 -7.37
CA ILE A 389 -31.81 -7.62 -6.85
C ILE A 389 -30.76 -8.03 -7.87
N GLY A 390 -29.58 -8.40 -7.39
CA GLY A 390 -28.49 -8.87 -8.21
C GLY A 390 -27.86 -10.15 -7.68
N PHE A 391 -27.07 -10.75 -8.56
CA PHE A 391 -26.15 -11.82 -8.25
C PHE A 391 -24.86 -11.54 -9.02
N ALA A 392 -23.72 -11.67 -8.33
CA ALA A 392 -22.42 -11.56 -8.97
C ALA A 392 -21.46 -12.61 -8.43
N LEU A 393 -20.73 -13.23 -9.34
CA LEU A 393 -19.64 -14.14 -9.08
C LEU A 393 -18.39 -13.56 -9.71
N ASN A 394 -17.35 -13.37 -8.91
CA ASN A 394 -16.07 -12.93 -9.43
C ASN A 394 -14.94 -13.79 -8.86
N ASN A 395 -13.87 -13.84 -9.63
CA ASN A 395 -12.64 -14.48 -9.26
C ASN A 395 -11.46 -13.58 -9.61
N LYS A 396 -10.43 -13.65 -8.76
CA LYS A 396 -9.14 -13.02 -8.98
C LYS A 396 -8.06 -14.04 -8.63
N THR A 397 -7.19 -14.34 -9.57
CA THR A 397 -5.99 -15.14 -9.33
C THR A 397 -4.77 -14.32 -9.66
N GLY A 398 -3.63 -14.71 -9.14
CA GLY A 398 -2.37 -14.11 -9.52
C GLY A 398 -1.21 -14.72 -8.79
N ASP A 399 -0.04 -14.39 -9.29
CA ASP A 399 1.24 -14.83 -8.78
C ASP A 399 2.29 -13.74 -8.97
N ARG A 400 3.28 -13.77 -8.09
CA ARG A 400 4.44 -12.89 -8.15
C ARG A 400 5.65 -13.71 -7.73
N SER A 401 6.66 -13.78 -8.58
CA SER A 401 7.94 -14.41 -8.26
C SER A 401 8.98 -13.35 -7.94
N PHE A 402 9.92 -13.72 -7.07
CA PHE A 402 11.10 -12.95 -6.73
C PHE A 402 12.29 -13.90 -6.77
N ASP A 403 13.11 -13.80 -7.82
CA ASP A 403 14.42 -14.44 -7.88
C ASP A 403 15.39 -13.53 -7.11
N ILE A 404 15.94 -14.02 -6.00
CA ILE A 404 16.79 -13.22 -5.11
C ILE A 404 18.17 -13.84 -5.06
N LYS A 405 19.18 -13.05 -5.45
CA LYS A 405 20.59 -13.37 -5.24
C LYS A 405 21.17 -12.43 -4.21
N GLU A 406 21.54 -12.97 -3.07
CA GLU A 406 22.14 -12.22 -1.95
C GLU A 406 23.61 -12.52 -1.82
N ASN A 407 24.41 -11.49 -1.56
CA ASN A 407 25.80 -11.59 -1.16
C ASN A 407 26.00 -10.82 0.15
N LEU A 408 26.66 -11.45 1.11
CA LEU A 408 27.07 -10.87 2.38
C LEU A 408 28.58 -10.72 2.40
N THR A 409 29.04 -9.57 2.86
CA THR A 409 30.43 -9.32 3.26
C THR A 409 30.44 -8.81 4.70
N LEU A 410 31.39 -9.29 5.48
CA LEU A 410 31.56 -8.93 6.87
C LEU A 410 33.05 -8.67 7.11
N ASN A 411 33.36 -7.61 7.84
CA ASN A 411 34.69 -7.32 8.33
C ASN A 411 34.59 -6.97 9.80
N GLU A 412 35.42 -7.60 10.61
CA GLU A 412 35.52 -7.33 12.03
C GLU A 412 37.00 -7.17 12.37
N LYS A 413 37.34 -6.19 13.20
CA LYS A 413 38.70 -5.98 13.69
C LYS A 413 38.65 -5.67 15.18
N TYR A 414 39.59 -6.26 15.92
CA TYR A 414 39.87 -5.92 17.30
C TYR A 414 41.37 -5.60 17.45
N ASP A 415 41.67 -4.61 18.28
CA ASP A 415 42.99 -4.07 18.58
C ASP A 415 42.99 -3.66 20.06
N ASP A 416 43.84 -4.24 20.90
CA ASP A 416 43.82 -3.94 22.34
C ASP A 416 44.55 -2.61 22.68
N GLY A 417 45.20 -2.01 21.69
CA GLY A 417 45.82 -0.70 21.76
C GLY A 417 47.22 -0.69 22.37
N ASP A 418 47.82 -1.83 22.70
CA ASP A 418 49.17 -1.89 23.29
C ASP A 418 50.30 -1.61 22.26
N GLY A 419 49.94 -1.62 20.96
CA GLY A 419 50.80 -1.34 19.82
C GLY A 419 51.67 -2.53 19.38
N ILE A 420 51.42 -3.73 19.91
CA ILE A 420 52.13 -4.97 19.65
C ILE A 420 51.17 -5.97 19.02
N PRO A 421 51.34 -6.32 17.72
CA PRO A 421 50.52 -7.35 17.09
C PRO A 421 50.76 -8.71 17.75
N ASP A 422 49.82 -9.16 18.59
CA ASP A 422 49.95 -10.40 19.35
C ASP A 422 48.75 -11.33 19.21
N GLY A 423 48.53 -12.25 20.17
CA GLY A 423 47.45 -13.23 20.09
C GLY A 423 46.05 -12.64 20.28
N ASP A 424 45.96 -11.47 20.91
CA ASP A 424 44.71 -10.85 21.34
C ASP A 424 44.16 -9.91 20.26
N ASP A 425 45.02 -9.35 19.42
CA ASP A 425 44.65 -8.63 18.18
C ASP A 425 44.10 -9.57 17.10
N TYR A 426 43.07 -9.14 16.37
CA TYR A 426 42.60 -9.90 15.21
C TYR A 426 41.89 -9.11 14.12
N THR A 427 41.85 -9.69 12.93
CA THR A 427 40.95 -9.31 11.84
C THR A 427 40.19 -10.54 11.34
N MET A 428 38.88 -10.41 11.21
CA MET A 428 38.01 -11.43 10.67
C MET A 428 37.30 -10.91 9.42
N GLN A 429 37.32 -11.70 8.34
CA GLN A 429 36.61 -11.41 7.09
C GLN A 429 35.63 -12.52 6.79
N GLY A 430 34.39 -12.17 6.47
CA GLY A 430 33.30 -13.08 6.19
C GLY A 430 32.71 -12.87 4.81
N THR A 431 32.45 -13.96 4.08
CA THR A 431 31.67 -13.90 2.83
C THR A 431 30.65 -15.03 2.74
N SER A 432 29.46 -14.73 2.22
CA SER A 432 28.47 -15.74 1.84
C SER A 432 27.66 -15.29 0.64
N SER A 433 27.11 -16.25 -0.10
CA SER A 433 26.19 -16.02 -1.21
C SER A 433 25.03 -17.01 -1.13
N ARG A 434 23.81 -16.53 -1.39
CA ARG A 434 22.63 -17.38 -1.49
C ARG A 434 21.74 -16.94 -2.63
N GLU A 435 21.09 -17.91 -3.24
CA GLU A 435 20.13 -17.72 -4.32
C GLU A 435 18.88 -18.53 -4.01
N TYR A 436 17.73 -17.87 -4.04
CA TYR A 436 16.44 -18.50 -3.79
C TYR A 436 15.34 -17.81 -4.57
N GLU A 437 14.31 -18.57 -4.89
CA GLU A 437 13.08 -18.06 -5.48
C GLU A 437 12.01 -17.96 -4.38
N ASN A 438 11.32 -16.83 -4.33
CA ASN A 438 10.16 -16.61 -3.46
C ASN A 438 8.92 -16.39 -4.32
N LEU A 439 8.04 -17.39 -4.36
CA LEU A 439 6.81 -17.39 -5.13
C LEU A 439 5.61 -17.10 -4.22
N ASN A 440 4.93 -16.00 -4.49
CA ASN A 440 3.67 -15.63 -3.84
C ASN A 440 2.52 -15.82 -4.81
N SER A 441 1.57 -16.69 -4.50
CA SER A 441 0.36 -16.89 -5.29
C SER A 441 -0.89 -16.63 -4.46
N TYR A 442 -1.93 -16.13 -5.10
CA TYR A 442 -3.20 -15.87 -4.46
C TYR A 442 -4.38 -16.23 -5.37
N SER A 443 -5.49 -16.61 -4.74
CA SER A 443 -6.77 -16.88 -5.37
C SER A 443 -7.89 -16.37 -4.48
N GLU A 444 -8.74 -15.52 -5.04
CA GLU A 444 -9.92 -14.99 -4.39
C GLU A 444 -11.16 -15.35 -5.21
N TRP A 445 -12.19 -15.84 -4.53
CA TRP A 445 -13.52 -16.02 -5.07
C TRP A 445 -14.50 -15.23 -4.21
N ASN A 446 -15.40 -14.50 -4.86
CA ASN A 446 -16.39 -13.71 -4.15
C ASN A 446 -17.77 -13.87 -4.82
N ILE A 447 -18.74 -14.25 -4.00
CA ILE A 447 -20.15 -14.44 -4.38
C ILE A 447 -20.95 -13.36 -3.67
N MET A 448 -21.75 -12.59 -4.40
CA MET A 448 -22.49 -11.47 -3.85
C MET A 448 -23.95 -11.48 -4.28
N ILE A 449 -24.80 -11.03 -3.39
CA ILE A 449 -26.25 -10.88 -3.58
C ILE A 449 -26.65 -9.48 -3.09
N PRO A 450 -26.50 -8.45 -3.93
CA PRO A 450 -26.99 -7.12 -3.61
C PRO A 450 -28.50 -7.02 -3.85
N CYS A 451 -29.18 -6.26 -3.01
CA CYS A 451 -30.57 -5.87 -3.20
C CYS A 451 -30.79 -4.44 -2.73
N ALA A 452 -31.80 -3.78 -3.31
CA ALA A 452 -32.12 -2.41 -2.96
C ALA A 452 -33.59 -2.07 -3.19
N VAL A 453 -34.07 -1.08 -2.46
CA VAL A 453 -35.35 -0.40 -2.67
C VAL A 453 -35.09 1.10 -2.79
N GLU A 454 -35.71 1.73 -3.78
CA GLU A 454 -35.75 3.18 -3.91
C GLU A 454 -37.21 3.64 -3.91
N ILE A 455 -37.55 4.61 -3.06
CA ILE A 455 -38.91 5.14 -2.89
C ILE A 455 -38.89 6.65 -3.11
N SER A 456 -39.61 7.12 -4.12
CA SER A 456 -39.81 8.54 -4.40
C SER A 456 -40.86 9.12 -3.46
N ILE A 457 -40.40 9.79 -2.40
CA ILE A 457 -41.26 10.45 -1.40
C ILE A 457 -41.92 11.69 -2.02
N LEU A 458 -41.13 12.50 -2.73
CA LEU A 458 -41.58 13.64 -3.53
C LEU A 458 -41.09 13.50 -4.96
N LYS A 459 -41.58 14.35 -5.86
CA LYS A 459 -41.22 14.34 -7.29
C LYS A 459 -39.71 14.24 -7.53
N ASN A 460 -38.91 14.92 -6.70
CA ASN A 460 -37.46 14.96 -6.82
C ASN A 460 -36.76 14.46 -5.54
N LEU A 461 -37.45 13.80 -4.61
CA LEU A 461 -36.84 13.33 -3.36
C LEU A 461 -37.05 11.84 -3.20
N SER A 462 -35.96 11.08 -3.11
CA SER A 462 -36.01 9.63 -2.96
C SER A 462 -35.29 9.16 -1.70
N LEU A 463 -35.92 8.20 -1.01
CA LEU A 463 -35.32 7.38 0.03
C LEU A 463 -34.77 6.10 -0.60
N ARG A 464 -33.57 5.70 -0.19
CA ARG A 464 -32.84 4.55 -0.71
C ARG A 464 -32.38 3.67 0.42
N LEU A 465 -32.55 2.37 0.24
CA LEU A 465 -32.09 1.33 1.15
C LEU A 465 -31.45 0.23 0.30
N GLY A 466 -30.22 -0.14 0.64
CA GLY A 466 -29.46 -1.19 -0.02
C GLY A 466 -28.90 -2.18 1.00
N ALA A 467 -28.77 -3.43 0.58
CA ALA A 467 -28.02 -4.46 1.30
C ALA A 467 -27.16 -5.25 0.32
N ASN A 468 -25.95 -5.61 0.71
CA ASN A 468 -25.06 -6.46 -0.07
C ASN A 468 -24.50 -7.57 0.81
N SER A 469 -25.01 -8.78 0.62
CA SER A 469 -24.47 -9.98 1.27
C SER A 469 -23.41 -10.61 0.41
N TYR A 470 -22.26 -10.93 0.98
CA TYR A 470 -21.18 -11.61 0.25
C TYR A 470 -20.54 -12.75 1.02
N ILE A 471 -19.99 -13.70 0.26
CA ILE A 471 -19.15 -14.79 0.74
C ILE A 471 -17.86 -14.73 -0.05
N LYS A 472 -16.74 -14.63 0.66
CA LYS A 472 -15.41 -14.51 0.08
C LYS A 472 -14.52 -15.65 0.54
N PHE A 473 -13.85 -16.30 -0.40
CA PHE A 473 -12.83 -17.32 -0.17
C PHE A 473 -11.49 -16.78 -0.65
N LYS A 474 -10.49 -16.72 0.23
CA LYS A 474 -9.12 -16.29 -0.11
C LYS A 474 -8.16 -17.42 0.19
N GLU A 475 -7.29 -17.70 -0.76
CA GLU A 475 -6.13 -18.57 -0.58
C GLU A 475 -4.89 -17.76 -0.93
N ASN A 476 -3.92 -17.72 -0.01
CA ASN A 476 -2.61 -17.12 -0.22
C ASN A 476 -1.55 -18.17 0.08
N GLN A 477 -0.64 -18.40 -0.86
CA GLN A 477 0.46 -19.32 -0.70
C GLN A 477 1.78 -18.59 -0.93
N ASN A 478 2.71 -18.74 0.00
CA ASN A 478 4.09 -18.29 -0.13
C ASN A 478 5.00 -19.52 -0.16
N THR A 479 5.81 -19.67 -1.19
CA THR A 479 6.75 -20.78 -1.37
C THR A 479 8.15 -20.22 -1.55
N ILE A 480 9.08 -20.68 -0.70
CA ILE A 480 10.51 -20.35 -0.80
C ILE A 480 11.23 -21.60 -1.32
N ASN A 481 11.86 -21.47 -2.48
CA ASN A 481 12.64 -22.51 -3.14
C ASN A 481 14.12 -22.12 -3.12
N PRO A 482 14.96 -22.74 -2.27
CA PRO A 482 16.40 -22.51 -2.30
C PRO A 482 16.98 -23.08 -3.60
N LEU A 483 17.79 -22.27 -4.31
CA LEU A 483 18.42 -22.66 -5.59
C LEU A 483 19.90 -22.97 -5.37
N SER A 484 20.62 -22.09 -4.69
CA SER A 484 22.02 -22.29 -4.32
C SER A 484 22.37 -21.55 -3.03
N SER A 485 23.36 -22.05 -2.29
CA SER A 485 23.87 -21.37 -1.10
C SER A 485 25.29 -21.81 -0.83
N THR A 486 26.14 -20.86 -0.48
CA THR A 486 27.45 -21.11 0.14
C THR A 486 27.33 -20.84 1.64
N PRO A 487 27.95 -21.66 2.51
CA PRO A 487 28.05 -21.33 3.93
C PRO A 487 28.78 -19.99 4.09
N LEU A 488 28.61 -19.34 5.24
CA LEU A 488 29.43 -18.19 5.60
C LEU A 488 30.84 -18.67 5.90
N ILE A 489 31.79 -18.19 5.12
CA ILE A 489 33.21 -18.50 5.28
C ILE A 489 33.82 -17.33 6.05
N LEU A 490 34.24 -17.58 7.29
CA LEU A 490 34.95 -16.62 8.12
C LEU A 490 36.44 -16.95 8.11
N THR A 491 37.27 -16.00 7.72
CA THR A 491 38.73 -16.08 7.80
C THR A 491 39.19 -15.17 8.92
N TYR A 492 39.69 -15.76 9.99
CA TYR A 492 40.23 -15.10 11.17
C TYR A 492 41.77 -15.07 11.06
N VAL A 493 42.38 -13.91 11.25
CA VAL A 493 43.84 -13.73 11.30
C VAL A 493 44.17 -13.03 12.62
N ASN A 494 44.93 -13.68 13.50
CA ASN A 494 45.40 -13.03 14.73
C ASN A 494 46.59 -12.10 14.46
N GLY A 495 46.99 -11.29 15.45
CA GLY A 495 48.14 -10.36 15.35
C GLY A 495 49.48 -11.05 15.08
N LEU A 496 49.60 -12.34 15.39
CA LEU A 496 50.77 -13.18 15.04
C LEU A 496 50.78 -13.63 13.56
N GLY A 497 49.69 -13.44 12.83
CA GLY A 497 49.53 -13.83 11.43
C GLY A 497 49.01 -15.25 11.19
N ASP A 498 48.65 -15.98 12.25
CA ASP A 498 48.02 -17.30 12.13
C ASP A 498 46.60 -17.16 11.60
N THR A 499 46.26 -17.97 10.61
CA THR A 499 44.97 -17.93 9.93
C THR A 499 44.11 -19.14 10.28
N THR A 500 42.86 -18.91 10.69
CA THR A 500 41.84 -19.94 10.91
C THR A 500 40.63 -19.68 10.02
N THR A 501 40.11 -20.72 9.36
CA THR A 501 38.88 -20.62 8.56
C THR A 501 37.75 -21.39 9.23
N ILE A 502 36.62 -20.71 9.46
CA ILE A 502 35.41 -21.26 10.04
C ILE A 502 34.32 -21.29 8.95
N TYR A 503 33.62 -22.41 8.83
CA TYR A 503 32.49 -22.58 7.93
C TYR A 503 31.20 -22.62 8.74
N ASP A 504 30.39 -21.57 8.64
CA ASP A 504 29.08 -21.51 9.28
C ASP A 504 27.99 -21.93 8.27
N THR A 505 27.39 -23.09 8.53
CA THR A 505 26.33 -23.71 7.70
C THR A 505 24.92 -23.35 8.15
N THR A 506 24.75 -22.54 9.20
CA THR A 506 23.44 -22.21 9.77
C THR A 506 22.59 -21.33 8.85
N LEU A 507 23.19 -20.69 7.84
CA LEU A 507 22.53 -19.79 6.89
C LEU A 507 21.90 -20.50 5.67
N VAL A 508 21.90 -21.84 5.62
CA VAL A 508 21.31 -22.60 4.51
C VAL A 508 19.80 -22.69 4.68
N ASP A 509 19.05 -22.01 3.79
CA ASP A 509 17.59 -22.02 3.79
C ASP A 509 17.07 -23.41 3.37
N GLN A 510 16.19 -24.01 4.18
CA GLN A 510 15.59 -25.31 3.88
C GLN A 510 14.39 -25.21 2.93
N GLY A 511 14.00 -23.98 2.56
CA GLY A 511 12.80 -23.72 1.83
C GLY A 511 11.55 -24.02 2.64
N GLY A 512 10.40 -23.77 2.04
CA GLY A 512 9.13 -24.03 2.71
C GLY A 512 7.94 -23.49 1.94
N THR A 513 6.77 -24.02 2.26
CA THR A 513 5.51 -23.49 1.75
C THR A 513 4.60 -23.17 2.91
N TYR A 514 4.09 -21.95 2.92
CA TYR A 514 3.07 -21.48 3.84
C TYR A 514 1.79 -21.19 3.08
N LEU A 515 0.70 -21.88 3.47
CA LEU A 515 -0.62 -21.71 2.87
C LEU A 515 -1.58 -21.16 3.92
N LYS A 516 -2.23 -20.04 3.59
CA LYS A 516 -3.30 -19.45 4.39
C LYS A 516 -4.60 -19.47 3.60
N LYS A 517 -5.63 -20.11 4.16
CA LYS A 517 -7.00 -20.07 3.63
C LYS A 517 -7.88 -19.26 4.57
N THR A 518 -8.68 -18.36 4.02
CA THR A 518 -9.60 -17.51 4.77
C THR A 518 -10.98 -17.56 4.13
N LYS A 519 -12.02 -17.62 4.96
CA LYS A 519 -13.41 -17.47 4.55
C LYS A 519 -14.01 -16.30 5.31
N GLU A 520 -14.59 -15.36 4.57
CA GLU A 520 -15.25 -14.18 5.12
C GLU A 520 -16.71 -14.17 4.64
N THR A 521 -17.62 -13.83 5.54
CA THR A 521 -19.04 -13.63 5.23
C THR A 521 -19.53 -12.38 5.91
N ASN A 522 -20.13 -11.47 5.15
CA ASN A 522 -20.66 -10.24 5.71
C ASN A 522 -21.87 -9.76 4.91
N THR A 523 -22.71 -8.96 5.57
CA THR A 523 -23.79 -8.21 4.92
C THR A 523 -23.62 -6.75 5.26
N SER A 524 -23.34 -5.93 4.25
CA SER A 524 -23.27 -4.48 4.39
C SER A 524 -24.63 -3.86 4.08
N TYR A 525 -25.01 -2.84 4.84
CA TYR A 525 -26.23 -2.07 4.62
C TYR A 525 -25.86 -0.64 4.24
N SER A 526 -26.58 -0.11 3.25
CA SER A 526 -26.44 1.26 2.78
C SER A 526 -27.80 1.94 2.82
N PHE A 527 -27.84 3.23 3.14
CA PHE A 527 -29.07 4.00 3.11
C PHE A 527 -28.79 5.45 2.74
N GLY A 528 -29.78 6.13 2.19
CA GLY A 528 -29.61 7.50 1.78
C GLY A 528 -30.92 8.20 1.43
N ILE A 529 -30.94 9.51 1.60
CA ILE A 529 -31.99 10.38 1.08
C ILE A 529 -31.32 11.35 0.12
N GLY A 530 -31.80 11.43 -1.12
CA GLY A 530 -31.18 12.27 -2.14
C GLY A 530 -32.20 12.97 -3.02
N TRP A 531 -31.78 14.12 -3.56
CA TRP A 531 -32.57 14.91 -4.50
C TRP A 531 -32.26 14.51 -5.94
N ASN A 532 -33.26 14.08 -6.70
CA ASN A 532 -33.11 13.69 -8.11
C ASN A 532 -33.17 14.94 -8.98
N ILE A 533 -32.02 15.30 -9.55
CA ILE A 533 -31.89 16.49 -10.40
C ILE A 533 -32.17 16.15 -11.86
N SER A 534 -31.77 14.96 -12.32
CA SER A 534 -31.91 14.57 -13.72
C SER A 534 -33.22 13.82 -14.00
N LYS A 535 -33.73 14.02 -15.22
CA LYS A 535 -34.95 13.34 -15.70
C LYS A 535 -34.69 11.92 -16.18
N ASN A 536 -33.44 11.48 -16.21
CA ASN A 536 -33.07 10.13 -16.65
C ASN A 536 -33.55 9.05 -15.66
N PHE A 537 -33.96 9.45 -14.45
CA PHE A 537 -34.25 8.54 -13.33
C PHE A 537 -35.56 8.82 -12.59
N THR A 538 -36.41 9.73 -13.12
CA THR A 538 -37.75 10.06 -12.57
C THR A 538 -38.87 9.41 -13.33
#